data_AF-A0A9Q1GBY0-F1
#
_entry.id   AF-A0A9Q1GBY0-F1
#
_cell.length_a   1.000
_cell.length_b   1.000
_cell.length_c   1.000
_cell.angle_alpha   90.00
_cell.angle_beta   90.00
_cell.angle_gamma   90.00
#
_symmetry.space_group_name_H-M   'P 1'
#
loop_
_entity.id
_entity.type
_entity.pdbx_description
1 polymer ?
#
loop_
_entity_poly.entity_id
_entity_poly.type
_entity_poly.pdbx_seq_one_letter_code
_entity_poly.pdbx_strand_id
1 'polypeptide(L)'
;MLESRSQNPYVSFRAELQDKLRDTLDDLVQHGVISKVTKPTAWVNILVITEKRNGTLRVCLEYQDPNKAVKRQHFTIPTPEDVQCRLADDMIIAAATKEEHDNILKLVMDSLRMQRKLQSANRFF
;
A
#
# COMPACT_ATOMS: atom_id res chain seq x y z
N MET A 1 10.91 -18.20 23.91
CA MET A 1 11.94 -17.13 23.98
C MET A 1 11.50 -15.93 23.11
N LEU A 2 10.38 -15.27 23.45
CA LEU A 2 9.80 -14.17 22.65
C LEU A 2 9.17 -13.05 23.52
N GLU A 3 9.66 -12.84 24.75
CA GLU A 3 9.02 -11.90 25.68
C GLU A 3 9.75 -10.56 25.89
N SER A 4 10.92 -10.32 25.28
CA SER A 4 11.79 -9.22 25.76
C SER A 4 11.76 -7.89 25.00
N ARG A 5 11.11 -7.75 23.83
CA ARG A 5 11.09 -6.47 23.08
C ARG A 5 9.83 -5.63 23.29
N SER A 6 8.69 -6.26 23.56
CA SER A 6 7.40 -5.57 23.71
C SER A 6 7.25 -4.81 25.04
N GLN A 7 8.09 -5.08 26.05
CA GLN A 7 7.92 -4.48 27.38
C GLN A 7 8.71 -3.19 27.60
N ASN A 8 9.60 -2.80 26.69
CA ASN A 8 10.33 -1.55 26.80
C ASN A 8 10.13 -0.69 25.53
N PRO A 9 9.16 0.25 25.53
CA PRO A 9 8.88 1.11 24.38
C PRO A 9 9.91 2.24 24.20
N TYR A 10 10.95 2.33 25.04
CA TYR A 10 11.97 3.37 24.92
C TYR A 10 12.89 3.08 23.74
N VAL A 11 12.56 3.67 22.60
CA VAL A 11 13.44 3.73 21.43
C VAL A 11 14.51 4.75 21.71
N SER A 12 15.77 4.31 21.76
CA SER A 12 16.91 5.21 21.78
C SER A 12 17.05 5.84 20.40
N PHE A 13 16.75 7.13 20.28
CA PHE A 13 17.01 7.92 19.08
C PHE A 13 18.03 9.03 19.35
N ARG A 14 18.54 9.60 18.27
CA ARG A 14 19.52 10.69 18.28
C ARG A 14 18.95 11.92 18.97
N ALA A 15 19.66 12.46 19.97
CA ALA A 15 19.22 13.61 20.76
C ALA A 15 18.95 14.84 19.87
N GLU A 16 19.68 14.98 18.76
CA GLU A 16 19.54 16.06 17.78
C GLU A 16 18.17 16.05 17.07
N LEU A 17 17.45 14.92 17.10
CA LEU A 17 16.12 14.80 16.51
C LEU A 17 15.00 15.08 17.51
N GLN A 18 15.31 15.26 18.80
CA GLN A 18 14.30 15.35 19.85
C GLN A 18 13.37 16.56 19.69
N ASP A 19 13.93 17.74 19.39
CA ASP A 19 13.14 18.96 19.19
C ASP A 19 12.29 18.85 17.92
N LYS A 20 12.89 18.41 16.80
CA LYS A 20 12.17 18.17 15.55
C LYS A 20 11.05 17.15 15.70
N LEU A 21 11.26 16.11 16.50
CA LEU A 21 10.26 15.09 16.79
C LEU A 21 9.12 15.69 17.59
N ARG A 22 9.42 16.48 18.61
CA ARG A 22 8.42 17.17 19.41
C ARG A 22 7.56 18.08 18.55
N ASP A 23 8.16 18.91 17.71
CA ASP A 23 7.44 19.79 16.78
C ASP A 23 6.53 18.99 15.84
N THR A 24 7.03 17.86 15.32
CA THR A 24 6.25 16.97 14.45
C THR A 24 5.05 16.35 15.21
N LEU A 25 5.24 15.93 16.46
CA LEU A 25 4.17 15.34 17.27
C LEU A 25 3.13 16.40 17.67
N ASP A 26 3.56 17.61 18.02
CA ASP A 26 2.68 18.72 18.37
C ASP A 26 1.83 19.15 17.14
N ASP A 27 2.43 19.20 15.94
CA ASP A 27 1.72 19.41 14.68
C ASP A 27 0.66 18.33 14.41
N LEU A 28 0.99 17.06 14.63
CA LEU A 28 0.03 15.95 14.47
C LEU A 28 -1.11 16.00 15.48
N VAL A 29 -0.86 16.46 16.71
CA VAL A 29 -1.90 16.70 17.72
C VAL A 29 -2.79 17.86 17.29
N GLN A 30 -2.20 18.97 16.82
CA GLN A 30 -2.92 20.14 16.34
C GLN A 30 -3.85 19.80 15.17
N HIS A 31 -3.40 18.94 14.25
CA HIS A 31 -4.20 18.46 13.12
C HIS A 31 -5.19 17.35 13.50
N GLY A 32 -5.23 16.91 14.76
CA GLY A 32 -6.13 15.87 15.24
C GLY A 32 -5.81 14.45 14.73
N VAL A 33 -4.58 14.23 14.23
CA VAL A 33 -4.14 12.91 13.74
C VAL A 33 -3.83 11.96 14.90
N ILE A 34 -3.25 12.49 15.98
CA ILE A 34 -2.95 11.74 17.21
C ILE A 34 -3.48 12.49 18.44
N SER A 35 -3.59 11.79 19.56
CA SER A 35 -3.95 12.38 20.84
C SER A 35 -3.08 11.84 21.97
N LYS A 36 -2.89 12.66 23.02
CA LYS A 36 -2.10 12.26 24.18
C LYS A 36 -2.88 11.26 25.02
N VAL A 37 -2.26 10.12 25.30
CA VAL A 37 -2.79 9.09 26.18
C VAL A 37 -2.11 9.19 27.54
N THR A 38 -2.89 9.32 28.61
CA THR A 38 -2.38 9.50 29.99
C THR A 38 -2.48 8.24 30.86
N LYS A 39 -3.19 7.21 30.38
CA LYS A 39 -3.40 5.94 31.09
C LYS A 39 -2.76 4.80 30.32
N PRO A 40 -2.32 3.72 31.00
CA PRO A 40 -1.82 2.53 30.32
C PRO A 40 -2.84 1.97 29.32
N THR A 41 -2.36 1.55 28.17
CA THR A 41 -3.14 0.86 27.13
C THR A 41 -2.73 -0.60 27.05
N ALA A 42 -3.64 -1.45 26.59
CA ALA A 42 -3.34 -2.88 26.40
C ALA A 42 -2.26 -3.12 25.33
N TRP A 43 -1.99 -2.11 24.48
CA TRP A 43 -1.05 -2.20 23.37
C TRP A 43 -0.25 -0.90 23.26
N VAL A 44 1.05 -1.03 23.02
CA VAL A 44 1.97 0.07 22.70
C VAL A 44 2.81 -0.37 21.51
N ASN A 45 3.01 0.53 20.55
CA ASN A 45 3.89 0.28 19.41
C ASN A 45 5.17 1.10 19.55
N ILE A 46 6.25 0.55 19.04
CA ILE A 46 7.57 1.19 18.97
C ILE A 46 7.51 2.33 17.93
N LEU A 47 8.06 3.49 18.29
CA LEU A 47 8.15 4.66 17.41
C LEU A 47 9.43 4.59 16.57
N VAL A 48 9.29 4.60 15.24
CA VAL A 48 10.41 4.60 14.30
C VAL A 48 10.48 5.94 13.59
N ILE A 49 11.65 6.56 13.58
CA ILE A 49 11.86 7.89 12.99
C ILE A 49 12.79 7.75 11.80
N THR A 50 12.40 8.35 10.67
CA THR A 50 13.25 8.44 9.48
C THR A 50 13.24 9.87 8.95
N GLU A 51 14.37 10.33 8.39
CA GLU A 51 14.45 11.65 7.78
C GLU A 51 14.02 11.59 6.31
N LYS A 52 13.15 12.51 5.89
CA LYS A 52 12.80 12.69 4.48
C LYS A 52 13.92 13.47 3.77
N ARG A 53 13.94 13.41 2.43
CA ARG A 53 14.88 14.17 1.60
C ARG A 53 14.85 15.69 1.84
N ASN A 54 13.71 16.23 2.29
CA ASN A 54 13.55 17.64 2.60
C ASN A 54 13.96 18.02 4.05
N GLY A 55 14.56 17.10 4.80
CA GLY A 55 15.02 17.33 6.18
C GLY A 55 13.94 17.27 7.27
N THR A 56 12.67 17.04 6.89
CA THR A 56 11.58 16.82 7.85
C THR A 56 11.52 15.36 8.30
N LEU A 57 10.92 15.10 9.47
CA LEU A 57 10.79 13.75 9.99
C LEU A 57 9.58 13.02 9.40
N ARG A 58 9.73 11.70 9.26
CA ARG A 58 8.65 10.74 9.06
C ARG A 58 8.58 9.86 10.30
N VAL A 59 7.47 10.00 11.01
CA VAL A 59 7.15 9.24 12.22
C VAL A 59 6.35 8.00 11.80
N CYS A 60 6.87 6.82 12.12
CA CYS A 60 6.29 5.53 11.79
C CYS A 60 6.03 4.72 13.06
N LEU A 61 5.03 3.85 13.03
CA LEU A 61 4.84 2.83 14.05
C LEU A 61 5.37 1.50 13.53
N GLU A 62 6.04 0.75 14.40
CA GLU A 62 6.43 -0.62 14.07
C GLU A 62 5.23 -1.56 14.26
N TYR A 63 4.75 -2.16 13.16
CA TYR A 63 3.56 -3.01 13.15
C TYR A 63 3.87 -4.51 13.18
N GLN A 64 5.08 -4.95 13.54
CA GLN A 64 5.45 -6.37 13.46
C GLN A 64 4.51 -7.28 14.27
N ASP A 65 4.23 -6.92 15.51
CA ASP A 65 3.39 -7.74 16.39
C ASP A 65 1.88 -7.54 16.13
N PRO A 66 1.37 -6.32 15.93
CA PRO A 66 -0.01 -6.13 15.49
C PRO A 66 -0.32 -6.89 14.19
N ASN A 67 0.60 -6.89 13.21
CA ASN A 67 0.38 -7.58 11.94
C ASN A 67 0.25 -9.11 12.08
N LYS A 68 0.85 -9.71 13.11
CA LYS A 68 0.68 -11.15 13.41
C LYS A 68 -0.67 -11.44 14.09
N ALA A 69 -1.17 -10.50 14.88
CA ALA A 69 -2.44 -10.64 15.60
C ALA A 69 -3.66 -10.42 14.71
N VAL A 70 -3.53 -9.59 13.66
CA VAL A 70 -4.62 -9.27 12.73
C VAL A 70 -4.93 -10.46 11.82
N LYS A 71 -6.16 -10.98 11.89
CA LYS A 71 -6.69 -11.95 10.91
C LYS A 71 -6.99 -11.22 9.59
N ARG A 72 -6.29 -11.58 8.52
CA ARG A 72 -6.48 -10.98 7.20
C ARG A 72 -7.56 -11.72 6.41
N GLN A 73 -8.53 -10.98 5.89
CA GLN A 73 -9.39 -11.49 4.83
C GLN A 73 -8.60 -11.48 3.52
N HIS A 74 -8.55 -12.63 2.84
CA HIS A 74 -7.87 -12.74 1.55
C HIS A 74 -8.83 -12.25 0.46
N PHE A 75 -8.64 -11.01 0.03
CA PHE A 75 -9.24 -10.51 -1.20
C PHE A 75 -8.21 -10.56 -2.31
N THR A 76 -8.60 -11.10 -3.47
CA THR A 76 -7.74 -11.08 -4.66
C THR A 76 -7.69 -9.65 -5.17
N ILE A 77 -6.50 -9.04 -5.13
CA ILE A 77 -6.25 -7.81 -5.87
C ILE A 77 -6.25 -8.20 -7.34
N PRO A 78 -7.09 -7.56 -8.19
CA PRO A 78 -7.12 -7.88 -9.60
C PRO A 78 -5.72 -7.65 -10.18
N THR A 79 -5.25 -8.58 -10.99
CA THR A 79 -3.95 -8.43 -11.62
C THR A 79 -4.02 -7.32 -12.70
N PRO A 80 -2.89 -6.75 -13.13
CA PRO A 80 -2.88 -5.80 -14.24
C PRO A 80 -3.63 -6.34 -15.48
N GLU A 81 -3.56 -7.64 -15.71
CA GLU A 81 -4.23 -8.35 -16.80
C GLU A 81 -5.75 -8.40 -16.59
N ASP A 82 -6.21 -8.70 -15.37
CA ASP A 82 -7.64 -8.65 -15.01
C ASP A 82 -8.22 -7.25 -15.25
N VAL A 83 -7.44 -6.20 -14.98
CA VAL A 83 -7.83 -4.80 -15.22
C VAL A 83 -7.83 -4.45 -16.71
N GLN A 84 -6.81 -4.89 -17.45
CA GLN A 84 -6.70 -4.61 -18.89
C GLN A 84 -7.85 -5.21 -19.70
N CYS A 85 -8.29 -6.43 -19.34
CA CYS A 85 -9.44 -7.06 -19.97
C CYS A 85 -10.71 -6.21 -19.81
N ARG A 86 -10.92 -5.63 -18.62
CA ARG A 86 -12.09 -4.78 -18.34
C ARG A 86 -12.05 -3.46 -19.11
N LEU A 87 -10.87 -2.88 -19.30
CA LEU A 87 -10.70 -1.62 -20.02
C LEU A 87 -10.94 -1.77 -21.53
N ALA A 88 -10.64 -2.94 -22.09
CA ALA A 88 -10.88 -3.20 -23.51
C ALA A 88 -12.37 -3.30 -23.86
N ASP A 89 -13.20 -3.79 -22.94
CA ASP A 89 -14.65 -3.91 -23.13
C ASP A 89 -15.33 -2.51 -23.23
N ASP A 90 -14.74 -1.48 -22.62
CA ASP A 90 -15.23 -0.09 -22.65
C ASP A 90 -14.52 0.78 -23.71
N MET A 91 -13.63 0.21 -24.54
CA MET A 91 -12.81 0.98 -25.48
C MET A 91 -13.58 1.35 -26.76
N ILE A 92 -13.68 2.65 -27.05
CA ILE A 92 -14.19 3.16 -28.34
C ILE A 92 -13.03 3.25 -29.33
N ILE A 93 -13.16 2.60 -30.48
CA ILE A 93 -12.20 2.68 -31.58
C ILE A 93 -12.76 3.61 -32.66
N ALA A 94 -12.01 4.66 -33.00
CA ALA A 94 -12.32 5.52 -34.13
C ALA A 94 -11.49 5.09 -35.35
N ALA A 95 -12.13 5.01 -36.52
CA ALA A 95 -11.46 4.76 -37.79
C ALA A 95 -12.10 5.61 -38.90
N ALA A 96 -11.36 5.82 -39.99
CA ALA A 96 -11.83 6.61 -41.12
C ALA A 96 -12.88 5.86 -41.97
N THR A 97 -12.85 4.52 -41.94
CA THR A 97 -13.78 3.65 -42.67
C THR A 97 -14.25 2.49 -41.80
N LYS A 98 -15.41 1.90 -42.15
CA LYS A 98 -15.97 0.75 -41.43
C LYS A 98 -15.07 -0.49 -41.50
N GLU A 99 -14.45 -0.74 -42.66
CA GLU A 99 -13.57 -1.90 -42.84
C GLU A 99 -12.31 -1.81 -41.97
N GLU A 100 -11.73 -0.60 -41.88
CA GLU A 100 -10.60 -0.34 -41.00
C GLU A 100 -10.96 -0.52 -39.52
N HIS A 101 -12.12 0.00 -39.11
CA HIS A 101 -12.65 -0.21 -37.76
C HIS A 101 -12.79 -1.70 -37.41
N ASP A 102 -13.41 -2.49 -38.29
CA ASP A 102 -13.67 -3.91 -38.05
C ASP A 102 -12.36 -4.73 -38.01
N ASN A 103 -11.37 -4.35 -38.82
CA ASN A 103 -10.03 -4.96 -38.81
C ASN A 103 -9.28 -4.66 -37.50
N ILE A 104 -9.31 -3.42 -37.02
CA ILE A 104 -8.66 -3.02 -35.77
C ILE A 104 -9.34 -3.71 -34.59
N LEU A 105 -10.67 -3.72 -34.54
CA LEU A 105 -11.42 -4.45 -33.50
C LEU A 105 -11.04 -5.92 -33.47
N LYS A 106 -11.00 -6.58 -34.64
CA LYS A 106 -10.65 -8.00 -34.72
C LYS A 106 -9.23 -8.27 -34.19
N LEU A 107 -8.27 -7.43 -34.55
CA LEU A 107 -6.88 -7.53 -34.08
C LEU A 107 -6.80 -7.37 -32.55
N VAL A 108 -7.46 -6.36 -31.99
CA VAL A 108 -7.51 -6.12 -30.54
C VAL A 108 -8.14 -7.32 -29.83
N MET A 109 -9.31 -7.78 -30.27
CA MET A 109 -10.01 -8.89 -29.63
C MET A 109 -9.23 -10.22 -29.72
N ASP A 110 -8.57 -10.49 -30.84
CA ASP A 110 -7.75 -11.69 -31.01
C ASP A 110 -6.47 -11.64 -30.15
N SER A 111 -5.86 -10.46 -30.01
CA SER A 111 -4.71 -10.26 -29.11
C SER A 111 -5.08 -10.53 -27.64
N LEU A 112 -6.26 -10.09 -27.20
CA LEU A 112 -6.78 -10.33 -25.85
C LEU A 112 -7.13 -11.81 -25.62
N ARG A 113 -7.70 -12.49 -26.63
CA ARG A 113 -7.98 -13.94 -26.56
C ARG A 113 -6.70 -14.76 -26.40
N MET A 114 -5.62 -14.39 -27.07
CA MET A 114 -4.32 -15.06 -26.95
C MET A 114 -3.68 -14.84 -25.57
N GLN A 115 -3.74 -13.61 -25.05
CA GLN A 115 -3.26 -13.31 -23.70
C GLN A 115 -4.02 -14.10 -22.62
N ARG A 116 -5.35 -14.20 -22.74
CA ARG A 116 -6.18 -14.98 -21.80
C ARG A 116 -5.84 -16.47 -21.81
N LYS A 117 -5.52 -17.07 -22.96
CA LYS A 117 -5.08 -18.47 -23.06
C LYS A 117 -3.72 -18.69 -22.39
N LEU A 118 -2.75 -17.80 -22.64
CA LEU A 118 -1.42 -17.87 -22.02
C LEU A 118 -1.49 -17.73 -20.49
N GLN A 119 -2.37 -16.86 -19.98
CA GLN A 119 -2.57 -16.67 -18.55
C GLN A 119 -3.29 -17.86 -17.89
N SER A 120 -4.25 -18.49 -18.56
CA SER A 120 -4.90 -19.70 -18.04
C SER A 120 -3.95 -20.88 -17.90
N ALA A 121 -2.91 -20.96 -18.73
CA ALA A 121 -1.86 -21.97 -18.63
C ALA A 121 -0.90 -21.69 -17.46
N ASN A 122 -0.68 -20.41 -17.11
CA ASN A 122 0.22 -19.99 -16.04
C ASN A 122 -0.43 -19.88 -14.66
N ARG A 123 -1.76 -20.03 -14.54
CA ARG A 123 -2.49 -19.91 -13.26
C ARG A 123 -2.47 -21.18 -12.39
N PHE A 124 -1.76 -22.23 -12.83
CA PHE A 124 -1.64 -23.51 -12.13
C PHE A 124 -0.28 -23.73 -11.44
N PHE A 125 0.54 -22.68 -11.31
CA PHE A 125 1.78 -22.70 -10.53
C PHE A 125 1.83 -21.53 -9.55
#